data_AF-A0A413I4A1-F1
#
_entry.id   AF-A0A413I4A1-F1
#
_cell.length_a   1.000
_cell.length_b   1.000
_cell.length_c   1.000
_cell.angle_alpha   90.00
_cell.angle_beta   90.00
_cell.angle_gamma   90.00
#
_symmetry.space_group_name_H-M   'P 1'
#
loop_
_entity.id
_entity.type
_entity.pdbx_description
1 polymer ?
#
loop_
_entity_poly.entity_id
_entity_poly.type
_entity_poly.pdbx_seq_one_letter_code
_entity_poly.pdbx_strand_id
1 'polypeptide(L)'
;MDCKTAQSLVIPYINGQLNDEETEEFLEHIENCKECYEELEIHFTVHYALQKLDEDDRVSFNIPKMLKENLKDARNRIRRRKIFRAVTGCVVAVAEVFLLLTVMTQLEMFPEKNIGETRLYRFFYPDGEETEVTEGDTETDPESETEVITPDARLEAPPDLWLASGHEDWIP
;
A
#
# COMPACT_ATOMS: atom_id res chain seq x y z
N MET A 1 21.43 23.35 -18.46
CA MET A 1 22.73 24.03 -18.26
C MET A 1 23.21 24.75 -19.54
N ASP A 2 24.17 25.68 -19.39
CA ASP A 2 24.83 26.44 -20.48
C ASP A 2 26.06 25.73 -21.06
N CYS A 3 26.48 26.07 -22.29
CA CYS A 3 27.61 25.44 -22.97
C CYS A 3 28.94 25.54 -22.20
N LYS A 4 29.21 26.68 -21.54
CA LYS A 4 30.45 26.85 -20.74
C LYS A 4 30.48 25.90 -19.56
N THR A 5 29.35 25.74 -18.89
CA THR A 5 29.20 24.80 -17.78
C THR A 5 29.36 23.38 -18.31
N ALA A 6 28.68 23.04 -19.42
CA ALA A 6 28.81 21.75 -20.09
C ALA A 6 30.29 21.38 -20.33
N GLN A 7 31.05 22.28 -20.95
CA GLN A 7 32.47 22.08 -21.24
C GLN A 7 33.31 21.82 -19.99
N SER A 8 33.06 22.54 -18.89
CA SER A 8 33.76 22.32 -17.63
C SER A 8 33.46 20.95 -17.00
N LEU A 9 32.29 20.38 -17.31
CA LEU A 9 31.84 19.08 -16.80
C LEU A 9 32.28 17.89 -17.68
N VAL A 10 32.88 18.13 -18.85
CA VAL A 10 33.34 17.05 -19.77
C VAL A 10 34.36 16.12 -19.11
N ILE A 11 35.41 16.68 -18.49
CA ILE A 11 36.46 15.88 -17.83
C ILE A 11 35.90 15.15 -16.58
N PRO A 12 35.16 15.82 -15.67
CA PRO A 12 34.46 15.15 -14.57
C PRO A 12 33.52 14.03 -15.03
N TYR A 13 32.82 14.20 -16.15
CA TYR A 13 31.94 13.19 -16.73
C TYR A 13 32.71 11.94 -17.16
N ILE A 14 33.79 12.12 -17.93
CA ILE A 14 34.63 11.02 -18.42
C ILE A 14 35.20 10.22 -17.24
N ASN A 15 35.60 10.91 -16.17
CA ASN A 15 36.13 10.29 -14.95
C ASN A 15 35.03 9.71 -14.02
N GLY A 16 33.74 9.88 -14.34
CA GLY A 16 32.63 9.39 -13.54
C GLY A 16 32.46 10.10 -12.19
N GLN A 17 32.89 11.35 -12.08
CA GLN A 17 32.89 12.15 -10.84
C GLN A 17 31.65 13.06 -10.69
N LEU A 18 30.75 13.07 -11.66
CA LEU A 18 29.53 13.87 -11.62
C LEU A 18 28.44 13.23 -10.75
N ASN A 19 27.63 14.08 -10.11
CA ASN A 19 26.42 13.64 -9.42
C ASN A 19 25.31 13.23 -10.41
N ASP A 20 24.31 12.49 -9.92
CA ASP A 20 23.22 11.98 -10.77
C ASP A 20 22.38 13.11 -11.41
N GLU A 21 22.17 14.24 -10.73
CA GLU A 21 21.47 15.42 -11.26
C GLU A 21 22.31 16.15 -12.32
N GLU A 22 23.57 16.46 -11.99
CA GLU A 22 24.50 17.12 -12.91
C GLU A 22 24.73 16.31 -14.19
N THR A 23 24.82 14.97 -14.06
CA THR A 23 24.98 14.09 -15.22
C THR A 23 23.73 14.11 -16.11
N GLU A 24 22.53 14.23 -15.53
CA GLU A 24 21.30 14.29 -16.32
C GLU A 24 21.21 15.59 -17.12
N GLU A 25 21.43 16.74 -16.46
CA GLU A 25 21.49 18.04 -17.13
C GLU A 25 22.60 18.07 -18.19
N PHE A 26 23.72 17.40 -17.89
CA PHE A 26 24.85 17.24 -18.81
C PHE A 26 24.45 16.54 -20.10
N LEU A 27 23.85 15.36 -19.96
CA LEU A 27 23.40 14.53 -21.07
C LEU A 27 22.30 15.23 -21.90
N GLU A 28 21.36 15.90 -21.25
CA GLU A 28 20.27 16.62 -21.94
C GLU A 28 20.79 17.75 -22.82
N HIS A 29 21.81 18.50 -22.37
CA HIS A 29 22.40 19.56 -23.17
C HIS A 29 23.17 18.99 -24.37
N ILE A 30 23.96 17.94 -24.19
CA ILE A 30 24.77 17.34 -25.26
C ILE A 30 23.92 16.71 -26.36
N GLU A 31 22.76 16.18 -26.02
CA GLU A 31 21.80 15.69 -27.02
C GLU A 31 21.22 16.82 -27.89
N ASN A 32 21.13 18.03 -27.34
CA ASN A 32 20.56 19.20 -28.00
C ASN A 32 21.60 20.16 -28.60
N CYS A 33 22.88 20.04 -28.24
CA CYS A 33 23.96 20.91 -28.66
C CYS A 33 25.08 20.13 -29.36
N LYS A 34 25.16 20.28 -30.68
CA LYS A 34 26.17 19.61 -31.54
C LYS A 34 27.61 19.98 -31.18
N GLU A 35 27.87 21.25 -30.87
CA GLU A 35 29.23 21.70 -30.51
C GLU A 35 29.73 21.03 -29.22
N CYS A 36 28.88 20.96 -28.18
CA CYS A 36 29.24 20.29 -26.94
C CYS A 36 29.37 18.77 -27.10
N TYR A 37 28.61 18.16 -28.02
CA TYR A 37 28.77 16.76 -28.37
C TYR A 37 30.13 16.48 -29.03
N GLU A 38 30.53 17.31 -30.00
CA GLU A 38 31.82 17.18 -30.69
C GLU A 38 32.99 17.36 -29.71
N GLU A 39 32.91 18.33 -28.79
CA GLU A 39 33.92 18.54 -27.75
C GLU A 39 34.04 17.32 -26.82
N LEU A 40 32.91 16.76 -26.38
CA LEU A 40 32.90 15.53 -25.58
C LEU A 40 33.53 14.36 -26.36
N GLU A 41 33.23 14.21 -27.65
CA GLU A 41 33.78 13.14 -28.49
C GLU A 41 35.31 13.24 -28.61
N ILE A 42 35.84 14.45 -28.80
CA ILE A 42 37.28 14.69 -28.87
C ILE A 42 37.94 14.31 -27.54
N HIS A 43 37.43 14.82 -26.42
CA HIS A 43 38.00 14.53 -25.11
C HIS A 43 37.92 13.05 -24.73
N PHE A 44 36.79 12.40 -25.02
CA PHE A 44 36.60 10.98 -24.78
C PHE A 44 37.57 10.14 -25.63
N THR A 45 37.74 10.49 -26.90
CA THR A 45 38.70 9.86 -27.81
C THR A 45 40.12 9.91 -27.26
N VAL A 46 40.57 11.10 -26.84
CA VAL A 46 41.94 11.28 -26.32
C VAL A 46 42.13 10.52 -25.01
N HIS A 47 41.22 10.66 -24.04
CA HIS A 47 41.30 9.97 -22.76
C HIS A 47 41.32 8.46 -22.92
N TYR A 48 40.41 7.93 -23.75
CA TYR A 48 40.29 6.51 -23.97
C TYR A 48 41.47 5.94 -24.77
N ALA A 49 41.99 6.68 -25.75
CA ALA A 49 43.19 6.29 -26.49
C ALA A 49 44.41 6.19 -25.56
N LEU A 50 44.61 7.16 -24.67
CA LEU A 50 45.73 7.14 -23.71
C LEU A 50 45.60 5.96 -22.73
N GLN A 51 44.41 5.75 -22.18
CA GLN A 51 44.16 4.63 -21.26
C GLN A 51 44.33 3.27 -21.93
N LYS A 52 43.95 3.14 -23.21
CA LYS A 52 44.06 1.90 -23.98
C LYS A 52 45.44 1.69 -24.60
N LEU A 53 46.31 2.68 -24.62
CA LEU A 53 47.73 2.48 -24.94
C LEU A 53 48.50 1.87 -23.76
N ASP A 54 48.04 2.10 -22.53
CA ASP A 54 48.61 1.50 -21.32
C ASP A 54 48.16 0.03 -21.14
N GLU A 55 46.99 -0.34 -21.66
CA GLU A 55 46.50 -1.71 -21.71
C GLU A 55 46.84 -2.33 -23.08
N ASP A 56 47.69 -3.35 -23.13
CA ASP A 56 48.29 -4.00 -24.32
C ASP A 56 47.28 -4.73 -25.27
N ASP A 57 46.08 -4.18 -25.44
CA ASP A 57 44.91 -4.78 -26.07
C ASP A 57 44.69 -4.23 -27.48
N ARG A 58 44.98 -5.07 -28.49
CA ARG A 58 44.75 -4.78 -29.92
C ARG A 58 43.30 -5.00 -30.36
N VAL A 59 42.33 -4.48 -29.61
CA VAL A 59 40.90 -4.60 -29.96
C VAL A 59 40.49 -3.46 -30.89
N SER A 60 39.63 -3.75 -31.87
CA SER A 60 39.21 -2.81 -32.90
C SER A 60 38.59 -1.53 -32.33
N PHE A 61 39.27 -0.40 -32.57
CA PHE A 61 38.97 0.90 -32.00
C PHE A 61 37.79 1.58 -32.70
N ASN A 62 36.56 1.28 -32.28
CA ASN A 62 35.35 1.96 -32.75
C ASN A 62 34.84 2.97 -31.69
N ILE A 63 35.58 4.07 -31.51
CA ILE A 63 35.29 5.12 -30.52
C ILE A 63 33.85 5.65 -30.57
N PRO A 64 33.28 6.03 -31.74
CA PRO A 64 31.95 6.62 -31.76
C PRO A 64 30.87 5.65 -31.26
N LYS A 65 31.07 4.34 -31.47
CA LYS A 65 30.16 3.30 -30.95
C LYS A 65 30.27 3.20 -29.43
N MET A 66 31.49 3.18 -28.90
CA MET A 66 31.75 3.12 -27.46
C MET A 66 31.20 4.34 -26.72
N LEU A 67 31.38 5.54 -27.28
CA LEU A 67 30.84 6.76 -26.69
C LEU A 67 29.31 6.70 -26.60
N LYS A 68 28.64 6.27 -27.67
CA LYS A 68 27.19 6.12 -27.71
C LYS A 68 26.67 5.10 -26.69
N GLU A 69 27.37 3.98 -26.52
CA GLU A 69 27.06 2.99 -25.51
C GLU A 69 27.26 3.55 -24.09
N ASN A 70 28.35 4.28 -23.86
CA ASN A 70 28.63 4.92 -22.58
C ASN A 70 27.58 5.97 -22.20
N LEU A 71 27.19 6.82 -23.14
CA LEU A 71 26.10 7.81 -22.96
C LEU A 71 24.77 7.11 -22.63
N LYS A 72 24.44 6.03 -23.35
CA LYS A 72 23.22 5.25 -23.11
C LYS A 72 23.23 4.57 -21.74
N ASP A 73 24.37 4.02 -21.33
CA ASP A 73 24.53 3.38 -20.03
C ASP A 73 24.51 4.39 -18.88
N ALA A 74 25.13 5.55 -19.05
CA ALA A 74 25.05 6.65 -18.09
C ALA A 74 23.59 7.07 -17.88
N ARG A 75 22.83 7.26 -18.96
CA ARG A 75 21.39 7.58 -18.89
C ARG A 75 20.58 6.50 -18.19
N ASN A 76 20.82 5.23 -18.54
CA ASN A 76 20.13 4.10 -17.91
C ASN A 76 20.49 3.97 -16.43
N ARG A 77 21.73 4.24 -16.04
CA ARG A 77 22.20 4.17 -14.65
C ARG A 77 21.49 5.21 -13.78
N ILE A 78 21.40 6.45 -14.24
CA ILE A 78 20.68 7.53 -13.53
C ILE A 78 19.20 7.18 -13.43
N ARG A 79 18.59 6.75 -14.54
CA ARG A 79 17.17 6.39 -14.57
C ARG A 79 16.85 5.24 -13.61
N ARG A 80 17.69 4.19 -13.58
CA ARG A 80 17.52 3.07 -12.64
C ARG A 80 17.63 3.52 -11.19
N ARG A 81 18.59 4.38 -10.83
CA ARG A 81 18.73 4.89 -9.46
C ARG A 81 17.52 5.72 -9.03
N LYS A 82 17.02 6.61 -9.91
CA LYS A 82 15.80 7.38 -9.64
C LYS A 82 14.58 6.48 -9.47
N ILE A 83 14.39 5.50 -10.36
CA ILE A 83 13.29 4.53 -10.26
C ILE A 83 13.40 3.75 -8.96
N PHE A 84 14.60 3.26 -8.61
CA PHE A 84 14.79 2.51 -7.37
C PHE A 84 14.45 3.37 -6.15
N ARG A 85 14.91 4.62 -6.09
CA ARG A 85 14.61 5.54 -5.00
C ARG A 85 13.11 5.86 -4.89
N ALA A 86 12.45 6.07 -6.02
CA ALA A 86 11.01 6.29 -6.07
C ALA A 86 10.23 5.04 -5.61
N VAL A 87 10.61 3.86 -6.09
CA VAL A 87 10.00 2.58 -5.69
C VAL A 87 10.19 2.35 -4.19
N THR A 88 11.39 2.56 -3.66
CA THR A 88 11.65 2.44 -2.22
C THR A 88 10.77 3.42 -1.42
N GLY A 89 10.66 4.67 -1.86
CA GLY A 89 9.77 5.65 -1.23
C GLY A 89 8.30 5.22 -1.24
N CYS A 90 7.80 4.74 -2.38
CA CYS A 90 6.44 4.21 -2.49
C CYS A 90 6.21 3.00 -1.56
N VAL A 91 7.16 2.06 -1.48
CA VAL A 91 7.05 0.89 -0.59
C VAL A 91 6.98 1.31 0.88
N VAL A 92 7.81 2.27 1.29
CA VAL A 92 7.79 2.79 2.66
C VAL A 92 6.47 3.48 2.98
N ALA A 93 5.97 4.34 2.09
CA ALA A 93 4.69 5.02 2.28
C ALA A 93 3.52 4.03 2.35
N VAL A 94 3.52 3.01 1.49
CA VAL A 94 2.52 1.94 1.53
C VAL A 94 2.60 1.18 2.86
N ALA A 95 3.79 0.80 3.30
CA ALA A 95 3.99 0.12 4.59
C ALA A 95 3.51 0.96 5.78
N GLU A 96 3.75 2.27 5.77
CA GLU A 96 3.26 3.20 6.80
C GLU A 96 1.71 3.24 6.82
N VAL A 97 1.08 3.37 5.66
CA VAL A 97 -0.39 3.34 5.55
C VAL A 97 -0.94 2.01 6.06
N PHE A 98 -0.34 0.87 5.70
CA PHE A 98 -0.74 -0.45 6.22
C PHE A 98 -0.62 -0.54 7.74
N LEU A 99 0.47 -0.01 8.31
CA LEU A 99 0.66 0.03 9.76
C LEU A 99 -0.45 0.86 10.42
N LEU A 100 -0.73 2.06 9.90
CA LEU A 100 -1.81 2.91 10.42
C LEU A 100 -3.17 2.21 10.34
N LEU A 101 -3.49 1.54 9.23
CA LEU A 101 -4.73 0.79 9.08
C LEU A 101 -4.84 -0.34 10.11
N THR A 102 -3.77 -1.10 10.32
CA THR A 102 -3.76 -2.18 11.34
C THR A 102 -3.88 -1.64 12.76
N VAL A 103 -3.27 -0.50 13.08
CA VAL A 103 -3.44 0.13 14.40
C VAL A 103 -4.86 0.66 14.58
N MET A 104 -5.45 1.29 13.55
CA MET A 104 -6.83 1.77 13.59
C MET A 104 -7.83 0.63 13.85
N THR A 105 -7.69 -0.50 13.15
CA THR A 105 -8.57 -1.67 13.36
C THR A 105 -8.38 -2.31 14.73
N GLN A 106 -7.18 -2.28 15.31
CA GLN A 106 -6.93 -2.76 16.67
C GLN A 106 -7.50 -1.82 17.74
N LEU A 107 -7.48 -0.50 17.50
CA LEU A 107 -8.12 0.48 18.39
C LEU A 107 -9.64 0.36 18.38
N GLU A 108 -10.23 0.03 17.23
CA GLU A 108 -11.66 -0.26 17.11
C GLU A 108 -12.07 -1.56 17.85
N MET A 109 -11.12 -2.44 18.19
CA MET A 109 -11.37 -3.68 18.93
C MET A 109 -11.46 -3.48 20.45
N PHE A 110 -11.01 -2.33 21.00
CA PHE A 110 -11.16 -2.00 22.43
C PHE A 110 -12.51 -1.29 22.67
N PRO A 111 -13.51 -1.95 23.26
CA PRO A 111 -14.92 -1.67 23.00
C PRO A 111 -15.54 -0.65 23.96
N GLU A 112 -16.38 0.24 23.41
CA GLU A 112 -17.64 0.71 24.03
C GLU A 112 -18.59 1.46 23.05
N LYS A 113 -18.35 1.44 21.72
CA LYS A 113 -19.18 2.21 20.77
C LYS A 113 -19.80 1.36 19.67
N ASN A 114 -21.09 1.63 19.42
CA ASN A 114 -21.91 1.07 18.37
C ASN A 114 -21.19 1.13 17.01
N ILE A 115 -21.18 0.01 16.30
CA ILE A 115 -20.42 -0.26 15.05
C ILE A 115 -20.79 0.72 13.90
N GLY A 116 -21.87 1.51 14.04
CA GLY A 116 -22.35 2.46 13.03
C GLY A 116 -21.64 3.83 12.94
N GLU A 117 -20.75 4.18 13.86
CA GLU A 117 -20.16 5.54 13.88
C GLU A 117 -18.75 5.66 13.26
N THR A 118 -18.07 4.56 12.96
CA THR A 118 -16.68 4.63 12.55
C THR A 118 -16.54 5.10 11.09
N ARG A 119 -15.71 6.15 10.88
CA ARG A 119 -15.55 6.83 9.59
C ARG A 119 -15.16 5.92 8.41
N LEU A 120 -14.49 4.80 8.67
CA LEU A 120 -14.06 3.86 7.63
C LEU A 120 -15.25 3.02 7.10
N TYR A 121 -16.14 2.58 7.98
CA TYR A 121 -17.34 1.81 7.62
C TYR A 121 -18.27 2.61 6.72
N ARG A 122 -18.50 3.89 7.04
CA ARG A 122 -19.29 4.82 6.19
C ARG A 122 -18.68 5.04 4.81
N PHE A 123 -17.37 4.90 4.67
CA PHE A 123 -16.68 5.05 3.39
C PHE A 123 -16.83 3.79 2.51
N PHE A 124 -16.81 2.60 3.12
CA PHE A 124 -16.90 1.32 2.39
C PHE A 124 -18.34 0.81 2.20
N TYR A 125 -19.29 1.20 3.04
CA TYR A 125 -20.71 0.87 2.96
C TYR A 125 -21.57 2.15 3.09
N PRO A 126 -21.79 2.88 1.99
CA PRO A 126 -22.50 4.17 2.02
C PRO A 126 -24.03 4.06 2.13
N ASP A 127 -24.63 2.90 1.80
CA ASP A 127 -26.09 2.70 1.88
C ASP A 127 -26.41 1.56 2.85
N GLY A 128 -27.00 1.94 3.99
CA GLY A 128 -27.51 1.03 5.01
C GLY A 128 -28.66 1.69 5.74
N GLU A 129 -29.86 1.31 5.33
CA GLU A 129 -31.19 1.67 5.84
C GLU A 129 -31.25 1.83 7.38
N GLU A 130 -31.77 2.98 7.80
CA GLU A 130 -31.94 3.40 9.18
C GLU A 130 -33.06 2.56 9.82
N THR A 131 -32.71 1.56 10.63
CA THR A 131 -33.70 0.95 11.55
C THR A 131 -33.68 1.72 12.85
N GLU A 132 -34.55 2.73 12.90
CA GLU A 132 -34.97 3.47 14.08
C GLU A 132 -35.50 2.48 15.15
N VAL A 133 -34.78 2.38 16.27
CA VAL A 133 -35.37 1.90 17.53
C VAL A 133 -35.55 3.13 18.40
N THR A 134 -36.79 3.58 18.50
CA THR A 134 -37.20 4.70 19.34
C THR A 134 -37.44 4.20 20.77
N GLU A 135 -36.54 4.53 21.69
CA GLU A 135 -36.85 4.62 23.12
C GLU A 135 -37.28 6.07 23.42
N GLY A 136 -38.51 6.23 23.91
CA GLY A 136 -39.06 7.50 24.36
C GLY A 136 -39.84 7.30 25.65
N ASP A 137 -39.26 7.74 26.76
CA ASP A 137 -39.94 7.89 28.05
C ASP A 137 -40.86 9.12 28.03
N THR A 138 -42.09 9.04 28.57
CA THR A 138 -42.76 10.09 29.39
C THR A 138 -44.12 9.57 29.90
N GLU A 139 -44.33 9.78 31.21
CA GLU A 139 -45.51 9.48 32.03
C GLU A 139 -46.86 10.00 31.47
N THR A 140 -47.93 9.18 31.59
CA THR A 140 -49.24 9.57 32.17
C THR A 140 -50.20 8.36 32.20
N ASP A 141 -50.65 8.01 33.41
CA ASP A 141 -51.82 7.15 33.70
C ASP A 141 -53.09 7.66 32.97
N PRO A 142 -54.10 6.83 32.63
CA PRO A 142 -54.83 6.02 33.62
C PRO A 142 -55.32 4.62 33.19
N GLU A 143 -55.48 3.77 34.22
CA GLU A 143 -56.56 2.80 34.41
C GLU A 143 -57.11 2.07 33.17
N SER A 144 -56.70 0.82 32.96
CA SER A 144 -57.64 -0.26 32.64
C SER A 144 -57.02 -1.64 32.87
N GLU A 145 -57.58 -2.32 33.87
CA GLU A 145 -57.79 -3.77 33.93
C GLU A 145 -56.54 -4.67 33.80
N THR A 146 -55.97 -4.89 34.96
CA THR A 146 -55.30 -6.12 35.41
C THR A 146 -55.89 -7.39 34.79
N GLU A 147 -55.04 -8.24 34.21
CA GLU A 147 -54.92 -9.61 34.73
C GLU A 147 -53.57 -10.24 34.34
N VAL A 148 -52.84 -10.55 35.41
CA VAL A 148 -51.52 -11.15 35.47
C VAL A 148 -51.65 -12.65 35.22
N ILE A 149 -51.00 -13.20 34.18
CA ILE A 149 -50.81 -14.65 34.06
C ILE A 149 -49.43 -15.00 34.65
N THR A 150 -49.41 -15.25 35.94
CA THR A 150 -48.36 -16.05 36.60
C THR A 150 -48.63 -17.54 36.38
N PRO A 151 -47.59 -18.37 36.14
CA PRO A 151 -47.73 -19.81 36.10
C PRO A 151 -47.45 -20.41 37.49
N ASP A 152 -48.45 -20.99 38.16
CA ASP A 152 -48.20 -22.16 39.03
C ASP A 152 -49.45 -22.96 39.48
N ALA A 153 -49.25 -24.28 39.49
CA ALA A 153 -49.83 -25.34 40.33
C ALA A 153 -51.36 -25.47 40.66
N ARG A 154 -51.92 -26.60 40.15
CA ARG A 154 -52.71 -27.66 40.85
C ARG A 154 -54.24 -27.53 41.00
N LEU A 155 -54.91 -28.71 41.01
CA LEU A 155 -56.34 -29.07 41.17
C LEU A 155 -57.12 -29.11 39.83
N GLU A 156 -57.93 -30.09 39.44
CA GLU A 156 -58.55 -31.27 40.05
C GLU A 156 -59.05 -32.18 38.91
N ALA A 157 -58.89 -33.50 39.02
CA ALA A 157 -59.54 -34.49 38.14
C ALA A 157 -60.53 -35.32 39.00
N PRO A 158 -61.72 -35.67 38.47
CA PRO A 158 -62.88 -36.09 39.26
C PRO A 158 -62.80 -37.55 39.75
N PRO A 159 -63.65 -37.95 40.73
CA PRO A 159 -63.38 -39.09 41.59
C PRO A 159 -64.42 -40.22 41.49
N ASP A 160 -64.07 -41.36 40.91
CA ASP A 160 -64.79 -42.65 41.01
C ASP A 160 -64.24 -43.59 39.91
N LEU A 161 -63.99 -44.89 40.06
CA LEU A 161 -64.57 -45.92 40.90
C LEU A 161 -63.60 -47.13 40.83
N TRP A 162 -62.98 -47.53 41.94
CA TRP A 162 -62.30 -48.83 42.04
C TRP A 162 -63.30 -49.86 42.56
N LEU A 163 -63.46 -51.01 41.90
CA LEU A 163 -63.47 -52.33 42.54
C LEU A 163 -63.79 -53.47 41.56
N ALA A 164 -62.94 -54.49 41.65
CA ALA A 164 -63.22 -55.92 41.46
C ALA A 164 -62.81 -56.60 40.13
N SER A 165 -61.97 -57.62 40.33
CA SER A 165 -61.88 -58.92 39.64
C SER A 165 -60.93 -59.08 38.45
N GLY A 166 -60.17 -60.19 38.49
CA GLY A 166 -59.37 -60.74 37.39
C GLY A 166 -57.88 -60.87 37.73
N HIS A 167 -57.45 -61.89 38.47
CA HIS A 167 -56.92 -63.16 37.93
C HIS A 167 -55.56 -62.93 37.22
N GLU A 168 -54.45 -63.04 37.96
CA GLU A 168 -53.54 -64.20 37.89
C GLU A 168 -53.06 -64.47 36.46
N ASP A 169 -51.78 -64.19 36.17
CA ASP A 169 -50.80 -65.25 35.86
C ASP A 169 -49.39 -64.71 35.56
N TRP A 170 -48.42 -65.60 35.79
CA TRP A 170 -47.01 -65.40 36.11
C TRP A 170 -46.13 -65.83 34.91
N ILE A 171 -45.00 -65.11 34.69
CA ILE A 171 -43.65 -65.47 34.12
C ILE A 171 -43.47 -66.05 32.70
N PRO A 172 -42.21 -66.14 32.19
CA PRO A 172 -40.97 -65.40 32.51
C PRO A 172 -40.32 -64.67 31.32
#